data_AF-A0A7R9Z8L3-F1
#
_entry.id   AF-A0A7R9Z8L3-F1
#
_cell.length_a   1.000
_cell.length_b   1.000
_cell.length_c   1.000
_cell.angle_alpha   90.00
_cell.angle_beta   90.00
_cell.angle_gamma   90.00
#
_symmetry.space_group_name_H-M   'P 1'
#
loop_
_entity.id
_entity.type
_entity.pdbx_description
1 polymer ?
#
loop_
_entity_poly.entity_id
_entity_poly.type
_entity_poly.pdbx_seq_one_letter_code
_entity_poly.pdbx_strand_id
1 'polypeptide(L)'
;GGPEGERELLAMVSNKLGDPSRKVASCAGHELRRVLEDHPNMVAVVAREVQQLAHRPNLSPRALYNCIVFLNQLKLTKEEEDSPVSVTLGHDGTSGGGGGGGGG
;
A
#
# COMPACT_ATOMS: atom_id res chain seq x y z
N GLY A 1 -7.93 -7.18 10.39
CA GLY A 1 -6.67 -7.89 10.70
C GLY A 1 -6.70 -8.27 12.16
N GLY A 2 -6.45 -9.53 12.48
CA GLY A 2 -6.38 -9.98 13.88
C GLY A 2 -5.07 -9.54 14.56
N PRO A 3 -5.03 -9.52 15.89
CA PRO A 3 -3.90 -9.01 16.69
C PRO A 3 -2.58 -9.78 16.51
N GLU A 4 -2.59 -10.98 15.94
CA GLU A 4 -1.38 -11.77 15.69
C GLU A 4 -0.46 -11.16 14.63
N GLY A 5 -1.02 -10.73 13.48
CA GLY A 5 -0.23 -10.17 12.39
C GLY A 5 0.43 -8.82 12.75
N GLU A 6 -0.27 -8.00 13.55
CA GLU A 6 0.31 -6.76 14.08
C GLU A 6 1.55 -7.02 14.93
N ARG A 7 1.53 -8.06 15.76
CA ARG A 7 2.59 -8.34 16.72
C ARG A 7 3.90 -8.75 16.05
N GLU A 8 3.81 -9.58 15.01
CA GLU A 8 4.98 -9.95 14.21
C GLU A 8 5.54 -8.78 13.41
N LEU A 9 4.66 -7.93 12.85
CA LEU A 9 5.08 -6.72 12.13
C LEU A 9 5.77 -5.71 13.06
N LEU A 10 5.20 -5.47 14.23
CA LEU A 10 5.79 -4.69 15.31
C LEU A 10 7.19 -5.19 15.68
N ALA A 11 7.33 -6.50 15.84
CA ALA A 11 8.62 -7.14 16.12
C ALA A 11 9.60 -6.97 14.95
N MET A 12 9.13 -7.04 13.70
CA MET A 12 9.97 -6.86 12.52
C MET A 12 10.44 -5.41 12.35
N VAL A 13 9.56 -4.43 12.57
CA VAL A 13 9.88 -3.00 12.57
C VAL A 13 10.89 -2.68 13.67
N SER A 14 10.62 -3.11 14.89
CA SER A 14 11.47 -2.78 16.04
C SER A 14 12.83 -3.47 16.03
N ASN A 15 12.88 -4.75 15.64
CA ASN A 15 14.15 -5.50 15.64
C ASN A 15 14.97 -5.30 14.36
N LYS A 16 14.34 -5.24 13.17
CA LYS A 16 15.08 -5.27 11.90
C LYS A 16 15.23 -3.91 11.22
N LEU A 17 14.25 -3.02 11.31
CA LEU A 17 14.37 -1.67 10.71
C LEU A 17 15.27 -0.76 11.56
N GLY A 18 15.27 -0.96 12.88
CA GLY A 18 16.16 -0.30 13.83
C GLY A 18 17.60 -0.81 13.83
N ASP A 19 17.91 -1.84 13.03
CA ASP A 19 19.23 -2.46 13.01
C ASP A 19 20.28 -1.51 12.37
N PRO A 20 21.48 -1.35 12.97
CA PRO A 20 22.53 -0.50 12.42
C PRO A 20 23.08 -1.02 11.07
N SER A 21 22.88 -2.30 10.74
CA SER A 21 23.27 -2.90 9.47
C SER A 21 22.32 -2.49 8.35
N ARG A 22 22.85 -1.72 7.41
CA ARG A 22 22.11 -1.29 6.20
C ARG A 22 21.49 -2.45 5.43
N LYS A 23 22.14 -3.61 5.39
CA LYS A 23 21.61 -4.80 4.71
C LYS A 23 20.34 -5.30 5.39
N VAL A 24 20.35 -5.38 6.73
CA VAL A 24 19.20 -5.84 7.53
C VAL A 24 18.04 -4.86 7.40
N ALA A 25 18.29 -3.57 7.59
CA ALA A 25 17.27 -2.54 7.45
C ALA A 25 16.66 -2.50 6.04
N SER A 26 17.48 -2.66 4.99
CA SER A 26 17.01 -2.68 3.61
C SER A 26 16.16 -3.91 3.28
N CYS A 27 16.55 -5.09 3.76
CA CYS A 27 15.74 -6.30 3.61
C CYS A 27 14.43 -6.20 4.39
N ALA A 28 14.48 -5.69 5.63
CA ALA A 28 13.30 -5.48 6.46
C ALA A 28 12.30 -4.51 5.81
N GLY A 29 12.78 -3.39 5.29
CA GLY A 29 11.94 -2.44 4.57
C GLY A 29 11.33 -3.03 3.29
N HIS A 30 12.02 -3.98 2.63
CA HIS A 30 11.48 -4.66 1.46
C HIS A 30 10.37 -5.65 1.83
N GLU A 31 10.59 -6.49 2.84
CA GLU A 31 9.58 -7.44 3.32
C GLU A 31 8.35 -6.71 3.87
N LEU A 32 8.55 -5.64 4.65
CA LEU A 32 7.46 -4.80 5.14
C LEU A 32 6.60 -4.25 3.99
N ARG A 33 7.23 -3.77 2.91
CA ARG A 33 6.47 -3.29 1.73
C ARG A 33 5.62 -4.38 1.11
N ARG A 34 6.13 -5.60 0.95
CA ARG A 34 5.35 -6.71 0.41
C ARG A 34 4.15 -7.05 1.28
N VAL A 35 4.30 -7.00 2.61
CA VAL A 35 3.17 -7.21 3.53
C VAL A 35 2.15 -6.06 3.42
N LEU A 36 2.61 -4.82 3.28
CA LEU A 36 1.76 -3.65 3.13
C LEU A 36 1.00 -3.62 1.79
N GLU A 37 1.60 -4.15 0.72
CA GLU A 37 0.92 -4.31 -0.58
C GLU A 37 -0.27 -5.28 -0.49
N ASP A 38 -0.13 -6.33 0.30
CA ASP A 38 -1.19 -7.32 0.53
C ASP A 38 -2.22 -6.85 1.58
N HIS A 39 -1.79 -6.00 2.52
CA HIS A 39 -2.59 -5.51 3.64
C HIS A 39 -2.50 -3.98 3.80
N PRO A 40 -3.21 -3.18 2.97
CA PRO A 40 -3.15 -1.72 3.04
C PRO A 40 -3.62 -1.15 4.39
N ASN A 41 -4.54 -1.85 5.08
CA ASN A 41 -4.98 -1.51 6.44
C ASN A 41 -3.84 -1.50 7.47
N MET A 42 -2.73 -2.20 7.20
CA MET A 42 -1.57 -2.28 8.08
C MET A 42 -0.59 -1.12 7.90
N VAL A 43 -0.72 -0.31 6.84
CA VAL A 43 0.18 0.81 6.55
C VAL A 43 0.17 1.81 7.70
N ALA A 44 -1.00 2.12 8.25
CA ALA A 44 -1.15 3.04 9.38
C ALA A 44 -0.46 2.52 10.65
N VAL A 45 -0.57 1.22 10.93
CA VAL A 45 0.09 0.60 12.09
C VAL A 45 1.60 0.66 11.94
N VAL A 46 2.13 0.21 10.80
CA VAL A 46 3.57 0.23 10.53
C VAL A 46 4.14 1.66 10.59
N ALA A 47 3.45 2.64 10.00
CA ALA A 47 3.86 4.04 10.05
C ALA A 47 3.96 4.56 11.49
N ARG A 48 2.94 4.27 12.32
CA ARG A 48 2.92 4.68 13.73
C ARG A 48 4.10 4.09 14.49
N GLU A 49 4.40 2.82 14.27
CA GLU A 49 5.46 2.11 15.00
C GLU A 49 6.86 2.54 14.58
N VAL A 50 7.09 2.81 13.29
CA VAL A 50 8.35 3.40 12.82
C VAL A 50 8.53 4.82 13.39
N GLN A 51 7.46 5.59 13.50
CA GLN A 51 7.49 6.92 14.13
C GLN A 51 7.83 6.83 15.63
N GLN A 52 7.23 5.88 16.36
CA GLN A 52 7.59 5.62 17.76
C GLN A 52 9.05 5.20 17.92
N LEU A 53 9.54 4.36 17.01
CA LEU A 53 10.94 3.95 16.99
C LEU A 53 11.87 5.15 16.76
N ALA A 54 11.55 6.01 15.79
CA ALA A 54 12.32 7.23 15.49
C ALA A 54 12.37 8.21 16.66
N HIS A 55 11.35 8.22 17.52
CA HIS A 55 11.31 9.06 18.73
C HIS A 55 12.06 8.46 19.93
N ARG A 56 12.62 7.23 19.83
CA ARG A 56 13.39 6.65 20.94
C ARG A 56 14.73 7.38 21.13
N PRO A 57 15.06 7.80 22.36
CA PRO A 57 16.32 8.51 22.65
C PRO A 57 17.58 7.65 22.46
N ASN A 58 17.43 6.32 22.42
CA ASN A 58 18.54 5.37 22.29
C ASN A 58 18.72 4.85 20.85
N LEU A 59 18.07 5.47 19.86
CA LEU A 59 18.19 5.02 18.48
C LEU A 59 19.46 5.59 17.83
N SER A 60 20.22 4.73 17.15
CA SER A 60 21.39 5.16 16.40
C SER A 60 21.00 6.16 15.29
N PRO A 61 21.81 7.18 14.97
CA PRO A 61 21.52 8.14 13.90
C PRO A 61 21.25 7.48 12.54
N ARG A 62 21.93 6.36 12.29
CA ARG A 62 21.81 5.58 11.07
C ARG A 62 20.48 4.82 10.98
N ALA A 63 20.01 4.29 12.12
CA ALA A 63 18.70 3.65 12.22
C ALA A 63 17.58 4.69 12.10
N LEU A 64 17.75 5.88 12.70
CA LEU A 64 16.83 7.01 12.53
C LEU A 64 16.71 7.42 11.05
N TYR A 65 17.84 7.56 10.35
CA TYR A 65 17.84 7.85 8.92
C TYR A 65 17.06 6.82 8.11
N ASN A 66 17.27 5.53 8.38
CA ASN A 66 16.52 4.46 7.71
C ASN A 66 15.01 4.54 8.00
N CYS A 67 14.62 4.86 9.23
CA CYS A 67 13.22 5.05 9.61
C CYS A 67 12.58 6.22 8.86
N ILE A 68 13.27 7.36 8.78
CA ILE A 68 12.79 8.54 8.06
C ILE A 68 12.66 8.25 6.56
N VAL A 69 13.67 7.59 5.96
CA VAL A 69 13.63 7.19 4.54
C VAL A 69 12.51 6.20 4.28
N PHE A 70 12.29 5.25 5.18
CA PHE A 70 11.22 4.27 5.07
C PHE A 70 9.84 4.94 5.15
N LEU A 71 9.62 5.84 6.12
CA LEU A 71 8.38 6.63 6.23
C LEU A 71 8.15 7.50 4.99
N ASN A 72 9.20 8.11 4.43
CA ASN A 72 9.10 8.90 3.21
C ASN A 72 8.71 8.07 1.98
N GLN A 73 9.24 6.85 1.88
CA GLN A 73 8.91 5.91 0.80
C GLN A 73 7.60 5.15 1.04
N LEU A 74 7.03 5.23 2.23
CA LEU A 74 5.73 4.65 2.53
C LEU A 74 4.69 5.42 1.71
N LYS A 75 4.19 4.81 0.64
CA LYS A 75 3.03 5.34 -0.04
C LYS A 75 1.86 5.19 0.92
N LEU A 76 1.52 6.28 1.61
CA LEU A 76 0.19 6.46 2.18
C LEU A 76 -0.74 6.50 0.96
N THR A 77 -1.17 5.33 0.50
CA THR A 77 -2.24 5.23 -0.47
C THR A 77 -3.46 5.76 0.25
N LYS A 78 -3.73 7.05 0.06
CA LYS A 78 -5.05 7.58 0.26
C LYS A 78 -5.95 6.66 -0.54
N GLU A 79 -6.91 6.05 0.13
CA GLU A 79 -8.00 5.31 -0.50
C GLU A 79 -8.75 6.30 -1.40
N GLU A 80 -8.18 6.61 -2.55
CA GLU A 80 -8.97 7.04 -3.68
C GLU A 80 -9.52 5.72 -4.21
N GLU A 81 -10.62 5.31 -3.59
CA GLU A 81 -11.61 4.41 -4.14
C GLU A 81 -12.10 5.04 -5.46
N ASP A 82 -11.25 5.04 -6.48
CA ASP A 82 -11.71 5.23 -7.85
C ASP A 82 -12.29 3.89 -8.28
N SER A 83 -13.52 3.68 -7.83
CA SER A 83 -14.40 2.62 -8.30
C SER A 83 -14.28 2.55 -9.83
N PRO A 84 -13.94 1.39 -10.43
CA PRO A 84 -13.98 1.27 -11.87
C PRO A 84 -15.43 1.47 -12.29
N VAL A 85 -15.75 2.63 -12.88
CA VAL A 85 -17.02 2.84 -13.55
C VAL A 85 -17.00 1.93 -14.76
N SER A 86 -17.45 0.69 -14.58
CA SER A 86 -17.86 -0.19 -15.66
C SER A 86 -19.06 0.47 -16.32
N VAL A 87 -18.80 1.33 -17.30
CA VAL A 87 -19.79 1.70 -18.31
C VAL A 87 -20.00 0.49 -19.20
N THR A 88 -20.75 -0.48 -18.67
CA THR A 88 -21.46 -1.45 -19.50
C THR A 88 -22.66 -0.72 -20.10
N LEU A 89 -22.46 -0.04 -21.23
CA LEU A 89 -23.55 0.33 -22.11
C LEU A 89 -23.72 -0.79 -23.16
N GLY A 90 -24.33 -1.88 -22.69
CA GLY A 90 -25.14 -2.71 -23.58
C GLY A 90 -26.44 -1.96 -23.87
N HIS A 91 -26.55 -1.37 -25.04
CA HIS A 91 -27.86 -1.06 -25.63
C HIS A 91 -28.06 -1.96 -26.84
N ASP A 92 -28.82 -3.02 -26.57
CA ASP A 92 -30.02 -3.43 -27.29
C ASP A 92 -29.96 -3.46 -28.82
N GLY A 93 -30.05 -4.68 -29.34
CA GLY A 93 -30.32 -4.88 -30.75
C GLY A 93 -31.76 -4.47 -31.07
N THR A 94 -31.93 -3.71 -32.16
CA THR A 94 -33.16 -3.80 -32.93
C THR A 94 -32.82 -4.26 -34.34
N SER A 95 -33.29 -5.46 -34.64
CA SER A 95 -33.47 -6.03 -35.97
C SER A 95 -34.66 -5.38 -36.69
N GLY A 96 -34.61 -5.35 -38.03
CA GLY A 96 -35.76 -5.08 -38.91
C GLY A 96 -35.35 -4.15 -40.05
N GLY A 97 -35.13 -4.64 -41.28
CA GLY A 97 -36.19 -4.81 -42.28
C GLY A 97 -36.47 -3.45 -42.91
N GLY A 98 -36.06 -3.12 -44.13
CA GLY A 98 -36.42 -3.78 -45.38
C GLY A 98 -37.26 -2.79 -46.22
N GLY A 99 -36.94 -2.66 -47.51
CA GLY A 99 -37.89 -2.21 -48.53
C GLY A 99 -37.95 -0.72 -48.89
N GLY A 100 -37.54 -0.44 -50.14
CA GLY A 100 -38.48 0.11 -51.13
C GLY A 100 -38.56 1.63 -51.33
N GLY A 101 -38.05 2.07 -52.48
CA GLY A 101 -38.91 2.63 -53.53
C GLY A 101 -39.13 4.15 -53.61
N GLY A 102 -38.93 4.67 -54.84
CA GLY A 102 -39.49 5.93 -55.36
C GLY A 102 -38.71 7.18 -54.98
N GLY A 103 -38.36 8.11 -55.86
CA GLY A 103 -38.93 8.49 -57.14
C GLY A 103 -38.92 10.03 -57.18
N GLY A 104 -38.36 10.62 -58.23
CA GLY A 104 -38.22 12.06 -58.42
C GLY A 104 -37.06 12.38 -59.33
#